data_AF-E6TLZ5-F1
#
_entry.id   AF-E6TLZ5-F1
#
_cell.length_a   1.000
_cell.length_b   1.000
_cell.length_c   1.000
_cell.angle_alpha   90.00
_cell.angle_beta   90.00
_cell.angle_gamma   90.00
#
_symmetry.space_group_name_H-M   'P 1'
#
loop_
_entity.id
_entity.type
_entity.pdbx_description
1 polymer ?
#
loop_
_entity_poly.entity_id
_entity_poly.type
_entity_poly.pdbx_seq_one_letter_code
_entity_poly.pdbx_strand_id
1 'polypeptide(L)'
;MAGPLQGLRVVELAGIGPGPHAAMIFGDLGADVVRIERPGKGPGPATKPGGDYLLRNRRSVAANLKSDEDREMVLRLIAKADVLIEGFRPGVTERLGLGPEDCAKVNEKLVYARMTGWGQDGPRAQQAGHDINYISLNGVLHAIGRHGERPVPPLNLAGDFGGGSMFLLVGVLAALWERERSGKGQVVDAAMVDGSSVLSMMMWSFRGMGMWSDERGVNMLDTGAPYYDTYECSDGRHIAVGCIEPQFYAEFLKGVGLEGADLPGQNDMGRWPELREAFSKAIAAHDRDHWAGVFAGTDACVTPVLSFAEVESEPHNTERDTFYSENGSLYPAPAPRFSRSVPSAPKAPGVPGADTEAVLQEWV
;
A
#
# COMPACT_ATOMS: atom_id res chain seq x y z
N MET A 1 12.53 -18.31 -12.96
CA MET A 1 12.75 -18.79 -11.57
C MET A 1 11.53 -18.38 -10.76
N ALA A 2 11.18 -19.14 -9.73
CA ALA A 2 9.99 -18.86 -8.93
C ALA A 2 10.31 -17.90 -7.77
N GLY A 3 9.31 -17.13 -7.35
CA GLY A 3 9.42 -16.20 -6.22
C GLY A 3 9.63 -16.90 -4.88
N PRO A 4 9.97 -16.15 -3.81
CA PRO A 4 10.32 -16.70 -2.51
C PRO A 4 9.18 -17.44 -1.80
N LEU A 5 7.92 -17.22 -2.18
CA LEU A 5 6.74 -17.86 -1.59
C LEU A 5 6.23 -19.04 -2.42
N GLN A 6 7.05 -19.56 -3.34
CA GLN A 6 6.71 -20.77 -4.09
C GLN A 6 6.32 -21.91 -3.15
N GLY A 7 5.16 -22.52 -3.42
CA GLY A 7 4.62 -23.64 -2.64
C GLY A 7 3.65 -23.21 -1.54
N LEU A 8 3.58 -21.93 -1.19
CA LEU A 8 2.60 -21.41 -0.24
C LEU A 8 1.21 -21.39 -0.89
N ARG A 9 0.21 -21.99 -0.24
CA ARG A 9 -1.17 -22.05 -0.71
C ARG A 9 -2.05 -21.05 0.03
N VAL A 10 -2.67 -20.13 -0.70
CA VAL A 10 -3.51 -19.06 -0.13
C VAL A 10 -4.92 -19.16 -0.69
N VAL A 11 -5.92 -19.21 0.19
CA VAL A 11 -7.33 -19.03 -0.18
C VAL A 11 -7.73 -17.59 0.13
N GLU A 12 -8.26 -16.88 -0.86
CA GLU A 12 -8.78 -15.51 -0.71
C GLU A 12 -10.30 -15.53 -0.85
N LEU A 13 -11.05 -15.14 0.18
CA LEU A 13 -12.48 -14.88 0.05
C LEU A 13 -12.68 -13.49 -0.56
N ALA A 14 -13.34 -13.42 -1.71
CA ALA A 14 -13.44 -12.19 -2.49
C ALA A 14 -13.93 -10.97 -1.69
N GLY A 15 -13.04 -10.00 -1.54
CA GLY A 15 -13.30 -8.68 -0.94
C GLY A 15 -12.88 -7.53 -1.85
N ILE A 16 -12.67 -6.35 -1.24
CA ILE A 16 -12.19 -5.12 -1.89
C ILE A 16 -11.04 -4.52 -1.07
N GLY A 17 -10.24 -3.64 -1.69
CA GLY A 17 -9.21 -2.85 -1.00
C GLY A 17 -8.06 -3.70 -0.43
N PRO A 18 -7.87 -3.74 0.89
CA PRO A 18 -6.68 -4.31 1.52
C PRO A 18 -6.53 -5.83 1.33
N GLY A 19 -7.62 -6.59 1.36
CA GLY A 19 -7.58 -8.05 1.22
C GLY A 19 -7.01 -8.49 -0.14
N PRO A 20 -7.62 -8.05 -1.26
CA PRO A 20 -7.09 -8.32 -2.60
C PRO A 20 -5.66 -7.81 -2.83
N HIS A 21 -5.30 -6.66 -2.24
CA HIS A 21 -3.93 -6.15 -2.33
C HIS A 21 -2.90 -7.06 -1.64
N ALA A 22 -3.20 -7.55 -0.43
CA ALA A 22 -2.33 -8.50 0.26
C ALA A 22 -2.20 -9.81 -0.53
N ALA A 23 -3.33 -10.34 -1.02
CA ALA A 23 -3.33 -11.51 -1.89
C ALA A 23 -2.50 -11.29 -3.17
N MET A 24 -2.48 -10.05 -3.71
CA MET A 24 -1.72 -9.69 -4.91
C MET A 24 -0.23 -9.85 -4.66
N ILE A 25 0.23 -9.31 -3.54
CA ILE A 25 1.63 -9.40 -3.15
C ILE A 25 2.04 -10.86 -2.87
N PHE A 26 1.16 -11.66 -2.25
CA PHE A 26 1.43 -13.10 -2.10
C PHE A 26 1.63 -13.79 -3.46
N GLY A 27 0.73 -13.56 -4.42
CA GLY A 27 0.84 -14.11 -5.77
C GLY A 27 2.05 -13.59 -6.53
N ASP A 28 2.34 -12.29 -6.43
CA ASP A 28 3.53 -11.65 -6.99
C ASP A 28 4.82 -12.29 -6.47
N LEU A 29 4.86 -12.65 -5.19
CA LEU A 29 6.00 -13.32 -4.58
C LEU A 29 6.01 -14.85 -4.78
N GLY A 30 5.08 -15.38 -5.58
CA GLY A 30 5.08 -16.77 -6.05
C GLY A 30 4.18 -17.72 -5.29
N ALA A 31 3.34 -17.24 -4.36
CA ALA A 31 2.32 -18.08 -3.73
C ALA A 31 1.26 -18.52 -4.75
N ASP A 32 0.68 -19.69 -4.51
CA ASP A 32 -0.47 -20.19 -5.25
C ASP A 32 -1.75 -19.68 -4.59
N VAL A 33 -2.31 -18.60 -5.17
CA VAL A 33 -3.45 -17.89 -4.62
C VAL A 33 -4.74 -18.25 -5.36
N VAL A 34 -5.65 -18.90 -4.64
CA VAL A 34 -6.98 -19.28 -5.09
C VAL A 34 -8.01 -18.30 -4.54
N ARG A 35 -8.66 -17.54 -5.41
CA ARG A 35 -9.70 -16.58 -5.04
C ARG A 35 -11.08 -17.22 -5.19
N ILE A 36 -11.87 -17.19 -4.13
CA ILE A 36 -13.25 -17.69 -4.08
C ILE A 36 -14.21 -16.55 -4.39
N GLU A 37 -14.93 -16.65 -5.49
CA GLU A 37 -15.80 -15.60 -6.00
C GLU A 37 -17.25 -16.08 -6.17
N ARG A 38 -18.22 -15.17 -6.06
CA ARG A 38 -19.64 -15.54 -6.20
C ARG A 38 -19.98 -15.86 -7.67
N PRO A 39 -20.73 -16.95 -7.94
CA PRO A 39 -21.25 -17.26 -9.27
C PRO A 39 -22.13 -16.13 -9.81
N GLY A 40 -22.11 -15.91 -11.12
CA GLY A 40 -23.06 -15.03 -11.80
C GLY A 40 -22.79 -13.52 -11.65
N LYS A 41 -21.75 -13.09 -10.94
CA LYS A 41 -21.17 -11.76 -11.19
C LYS A 41 -20.43 -11.81 -12.53
N GLY A 42 -21.20 -11.67 -13.61
CA GLY A 42 -20.70 -11.35 -14.95
C GLY A 42 -19.93 -10.03 -14.95
N PRO A 43 -19.34 -9.63 -16.09
CA PRO A 43 -18.09 -8.92 -16.04
C PRO A 43 -18.20 -7.50 -15.45
N GLY A 44 -17.78 -7.34 -14.19
CA GLY A 44 -17.48 -6.03 -13.63
C GLY A 44 -16.24 -5.42 -14.28
N PRO A 45 -15.88 -4.15 -13.98
CA PRO A 45 -14.66 -3.54 -14.52
C PRO A 45 -13.40 -4.41 -14.38
N ALA A 46 -13.35 -5.23 -13.33
CA ALA A 46 -12.30 -6.19 -13.01
C ALA A 46 -12.14 -7.41 -13.95
N THR A 47 -13.01 -7.58 -14.96
CA THR A 47 -13.16 -8.86 -15.68
C THR A 47 -13.21 -8.72 -17.20
N LYS A 48 -12.92 -7.51 -17.73
CA LYS A 48 -12.49 -7.40 -19.13
C LYS A 48 -11.05 -7.95 -19.21
N PRO A 49 -10.65 -8.63 -20.29
CA PRO A 49 -9.22 -8.80 -20.60
C PRO A 49 -8.55 -7.41 -20.53
N GLY A 50 -7.57 -7.23 -19.63
CA GLY A 50 -7.00 -5.92 -19.31
C GLY A 50 -7.68 -5.12 -18.18
N GLY A 51 -8.52 -5.75 -17.34
CA GLY A 51 -9.30 -5.14 -16.25
C GLY A 51 -8.51 -4.76 -14.99
N ASP A 52 -8.88 -5.33 -13.82
CA ASP A 52 -8.31 -4.94 -12.51
C ASP A 52 -7.05 -5.74 -12.17
N TYR A 53 -5.87 -5.15 -12.38
CA TYR A 53 -4.59 -5.81 -12.12
C TYR A 53 -4.27 -6.02 -10.64
N LEU A 54 -5.09 -5.52 -9.71
CA LEU A 54 -5.02 -5.95 -8.32
C LEU A 54 -5.31 -7.46 -8.18
N LEU A 55 -6.02 -8.04 -9.16
CA LEU A 55 -6.35 -9.46 -9.23
C LEU A 55 -5.35 -10.29 -10.07
N ARG A 56 -4.20 -9.71 -10.46
CA ARG A 56 -3.13 -10.47 -11.14
C ARG A 56 -2.59 -11.57 -10.23
N ASN A 57 -2.00 -12.61 -10.83
CA ASN A 57 -1.46 -13.77 -10.09
C ASN A 57 -2.52 -14.46 -9.19
N ARG A 58 -3.70 -14.72 -9.75
CA ARG A 58 -4.77 -15.51 -9.12
C ARG A 58 -5.24 -16.64 -10.01
N ARG A 59 -5.71 -17.71 -9.37
CA ARG A 59 -6.67 -18.66 -9.94
C ARG A 59 -8.05 -18.39 -9.32
N SER A 60 -9.12 -18.48 -10.09
CA SER A 60 -10.48 -18.15 -9.61
C SER A 60 -11.38 -19.38 -9.55
N VAL A 61 -12.03 -19.56 -8.41
CA VAL A 61 -13.01 -20.63 -8.12
C VAL A 61 -14.36 -19.96 -7.85
N ALA A 62 -15.40 -20.42 -8.54
CA ALA A 62 -16.76 -19.93 -8.29
C ALA A 62 -17.43 -20.73 -7.16
N ALA A 63 -17.93 -20.03 -6.13
CA ALA A 63 -18.65 -20.65 -5.01
C ALA A 63 -19.71 -19.70 -4.43
N ASN A 64 -20.95 -20.16 -4.33
CA ASN A 64 -21.98 -19.52 -3.54
C ASN A 64 -21.85 -19.97 -2.08
N LEU A 65 -21.14 -19.21 -1.26
CA LEU A 65 -20.88 -19.52 0.15
C LEU A 65 -22.14 -19.69 1.05
N LYS A 66 -23.35 -19.47 0.51
CA LYS A 66 -24.62 -19.76 1.18
C LYS A 66 -25.16 -21.17 0.88
N SER A 67 -24.60 -21.86 -0.12
CA SER A 67 -24.89 -23.25 -0.41
C SER A 67 -24.06 -24.15 0.51
N ASP A 68 -24.67 -25.17 1.09
CA ASP A 68 -23.96 -26.14 1.93
C ASP A 68 -22.89 -26.90 1.13
N GLU A 69 -23.18 -27.23 -0.14
CA GLU A 69 -22.26 -27.92 -1.06
C GLU A 69 -21.03 -27.07 -1.37
N ASP A 70 -21.22 -25.80 -1.70
CA ASP A 70 -20.11 -24.89 -2.01
C ASP A 70 -19.31 -24.56 -0.75
N ARG A 71 -19.97 -24.47 0.42
CA ARG A 71 -19.27 -24.31 1.70
C ARG A 71 -18.36 -25.51 1.98
N GLU A 72 -18.86 -26.74 1.79
CA GLU A 72 -18.07 -27.95 1.96
C GLU A 72 -16.89 -28.00 0.98
N MET A 73 -17.12 -27.63 -0.29
CA MET A 73 -16.06 -27.49 -1.28
C MET A 73 -14.96 -26.52 -0.82
N VAL A 74 -15.34 -25.33 -0.33
CA VAL A 74 -14.39 -24.32 0.17
C VAL A 74 -13.65 -24.81 1.41
N LEU A 75 -14.31 -25.52 2.33
CA LEU A 75 -13.65 -26.14 3.48
C LEU A 75 -12.63 -27.20 3.04
N ARG A 76 -12.88 -27.96 1.97
CA ARG A 76 -11.88 -28.90 1.41
C ARG A 76 -10.65 -28.18 0.83
N LEU A 77 -10.84 -27.02 0.21
CA LEU A 77 -9.71 -26.17 -0.22
C LEU A 77 -8.93 -25.64 0.99
N ILE A 78 -9.62 -25.13 2.00
CA ILE A 78 -9.02 -24.61 3.25
C ILE A 78 -8.26 -25.72 3.99
N ALA A 79 -8.74 -26.97 3.95
CA ALA A 79 -8.06 -28.14 4.52
C ALA A 79 -6.64 -28.37 3.96
N LYS A 80 -6.34 -27.75 2.81
CA LYS A 80 -5.09 -27.91 2.04
C LYS A 80 -4.30 -26.61 1.93
N ALA A 81 -4.84 -25.51 2.45
CA ALA A 81 -4.27 -24.18 2.38
C ALA A 81 -3.33 -23.91 3.56
N ASP A 82 -2.39 -22.99 3.36
CA ASP A 82 -1.57 -22.44 4.44
C ASP A 82 -2.20 -21.19 5.05
N VAL A 83 -2.86 -20.39 4.22
CA VAL A 83 -3.43 -19.10 4.59
C VAL A 83 -4.85 -18.99 4.05
N LEU A 84 -5.75 -18.43 4.87
CA LEU A 84 -7.05 -17.92 4.44
C LEU A 84 -7.07 -16.40 4.64
N ILE A 85 -7.46 -15.64 3.63
CA ILE A 85 -7.64 -14.18 3.71
C ILE A 85 -9.13 -13.87 3.57
N GLU A 86 -9.67 -13.11 4.52
CA GLU A 86 -11.03 -12.57 4.45
C GLU A 86 -11.09 -11.14 4.99
N GLY A 87 -11.92 -10.30 4.36
CA GLY A 87 -12.10 -8.91 4.75
C GLY A 87 -13.56 -8.54 4.97
N PHE A 88 -14.36 -9.48 5.48
CA PHE A 88 -15.75 -9.21 5.79
C PHE A 88 -15.89 -8.55 7.15
N ARG A 89 -17.10 -8.04 7.44
CA ARG A 89 -17.43 -7.56 8.79
C ARG A 89 -17.28 -8.72 9.80
N PRO A 90 -16.76 -8.48 11.02
CA PRO A 90 -16.65 -9.52 12.04
C PRO A 90 -17.97 -10.28 12.25
N GLY A 91 -17.89 -11.61 12.33
CA GLY A 91 -19.05 -12.50 12.44
C GLY A 91 -19.67 -12.96 11.11
N VAL A 92 -19.25 -12.42 9.95
CA VAL A 92 -19.78 -12.86 8.65
C VAL A 92 -19.35 -14.29 8.34
N THR A 93 -18.05 -14.60 8.45
CA THR A 93 -17.52 -15.93 8.14
C THR A 93 -18.05 -17.00 9.09
N GLU A 94 -18.26 -16.65 10.36
CA GLU A 94 -18.87 -17.51 11.37
C GLU A 94 -20.29 -17.90 10.97
N ARG A 95 -21.11 -16.93 10.51
CA ARG A 95 -22.47 -17.23 9.99
C ARG A 95 -22.46 -18.05 8.71
N LEU A 96 -21.36 -18.01 7.94
CA LEU A 96 -21.18 -18.82 6.74
C LEU A 96 -20.63 -20.21 7.06
N GLY A 97 -20.30 -20.55 8.32
CA GLY A 97 -19.64 -21.80 8.68
C GLY A 97 -18.21 -21.91 8.15
N LEU A 98 -17.57 -20.76 7.92
CA LEU A 98 -16.19 -20.60 7.47
C LEU A 98 -15.39 -19.78 8.49
N GLY A 99 -15.86 -19.69 9.75
CA GLY A 99 -15.15 -18.96 10.79
C GLY A 99 -13.86 -19.67 11.22
N PRO A 100 -13.01 -19.02 12.05
CA PRO A 100 -11.76 -19.62 12.53
C PRO A 100 -11.94 -20.99 13.18
N GLU A 101 -12.97 -21.16 14.02
CA GLU A 101 -13.25 -22.43 14.69
C GLU A 101 -13.67 -23.54 13.72
N ASP A 102 -14.43 -23.22 12.66
CA ASP A 102 -14.83 -24.20 11.65
C ASP A 102 -13.65 -24.62 10.79
N CYS A 103 -12.80 -23.66 10.41
CA CYS A 103 -11.59 -23.92 9.64
C CYS A 103 -10.55 -24.72 10.44
N ALA A 104 -10.42 -24.47 11.74
CA ALA A 104 -9.51 -25.22 12.60
C ALA A 104 -9.86 -26.72 12.69
N LYS A 105 -11.15 -27.09 12.57
CA LYS A 105 -11.59 -28.50 12.54
C LYS A 105 -11.04 -29.28 11.34
N VAL A 106 -10.79 -28.59 10.22
CA VAL A 106 -10.26 -29.21 8.99
C VAL A 106 -8.76 -28.93 8.79
N ASN A 107 -8.22 -27.90 9.44
CA ASN A 107 -6.82 -27.51 9.33
C ASN A 107 -6.34 -26.66 10.53
N GLU A 108 -5.78 -27.32 11.55
CA GLU A 108 -5.16 -26.64 12.70
C GLU A 108 -3.87 -25.86 12.35
N LYS A 109 -3.32 -26.06 11.14
CA LYS A 109 -2.11 -25.36 10.64
C LYS A 109 -2.43 -24.08 9.88
N LEU A 110 -3.71 -23.75 9.70
CA LEU A 110 -4.14 -22.61 8.91
C LEU A 110 -3.81 -21.29 9.60
N VAL A 111 -3.15 -20.38 8.89
CA VAL A 111 -3.10 -18.97 9.26
C VAL A 111 -4.37 -18.29 8.76
N TYR A 112 -5.27 -17.96 9.68
CA TYR A 112 -6.55 -17.33 9.36
C TYR A 112 -6.42 -15.81 9.46
N ALA A 113 -6.34 -15.12 8.34
CA ALA A 113 -6.05 -13.69 8.26
C ALA A 113 -7.31 -12.86 8.04
N ARG A 114 -7.67 -12.04 9.02
CA ARG A 114 -8.85 -11.17 9.04
C ARG A 114 -8.43 -9.73 8.78
N MET A 115 -8.95 -9.12 7.72
CA MET A 115 -8.58 -7.79 7.28
C MET A 115 -9.75 -6.82 7.41
N THR A 116 -9.74 -6.00 8.46
CA THR A 116 -10.85 -5.06 8.73
C THR A 116 -10.36 -3.65 9.00
N GLY A 117 -11.27 -2.68 9.01
CA GLY A 117 -10.93 -1.32 9.38
C GLY A 117 -10.75 -1.10 10.87
N TRP A 118 -11.66 -1.70 11.66
CA TRP A 118 -11.83 -1.43 13.09
C TRP A 118 -11.32 -2.54 14.01
N GLY A 119 -10.92 -3.70 13.49
CA GLY A 119 -10.61 -4.90 14.27
C GLY A 119 -11.83 -5.80 14.48
N GLN A 120 -11.61 -6.97 15.09
CA GLN A 120 -12.70 -7.91 15.39
C GLN A 120 -13.59 -7.48 16.56
N ASP A 121 -13.08 -6.65 17.47
CA ASP A 121 -13.75 -6.25 18.70
C ASP A 121 -13.79 -4.72 18.92
N GLY A 122 -14.37 -4.31 20.05
CA GLY A 122 -14.59 -2.91 20.38
C GLY A 122 -15.89 -2.31 19.81
N PRO A 123 -16.23 -1.07 20.23
CA PRO A 123 -17.54 -0.47 19.96
C PRO A 123 -17.79 -0.12 18.48
N ARG A 124 -16.74 -0.16 17.65
CA ARG A 124 -16.81 0.16 16.21
C ARG A 124 -16.66 -1.06 15.30
N ALA A 125 -16.36 -2.26 15.81
CA ALA A 125 -16.15 -3.47 15.00
C ALA A 125 -17.27 -3.75 13.98
N GLN A 126 -18.52 -3.46 14.36
CA GLN A 126 -19.69 -3.68 13.50
C GLN A 126 -20.07 -2.47 12.62
N GLN A 127 -19.37 -1.35 12.75
CA GLN A 127 -19.64 -0.13 11.98
C GLN A 127 -19.06 -0.25 10.57
N ALA A 128 -19.77 0.30 9.58
CA ALA A 128 -19.21 0.47 8.24
C ALA A 128 -18.15 1.58 8.25
N GLY A 129 -17.26 1.55 7.27
CA GLY A 129 -16.25 2.58 7.05
C GLY A 129 -15.45 2.28 5.79
N HIS A 130 -14.63 3.25 5.40
CA HIS A 130 -13.58 3.14 4.40
C HIS A 130 -12.31 3.77 4.94
N ASP A 131 -11.20 3.67 4.20
CA ASP A 131 -9.87 4.21 4.54
C ASP A 131 -9.94 5.52 5.34
N ILE A 132 -10.58 6.55 4.77
CA ILE A 132 -10.69 7.89 5.35
C ILE A 132 -11.27 7.89 6.78
N ASN A 133 -12.21 6.99 7.07
CA ASN A 133 -12.82 6.88 8.40
C ASN A 133 -11.81 6.32 9.41
N TYR A 134 -11.06 5.28 9.02
CA TYR A 134 -10.11 4.62 9.92
C TYR A 134 -8.98 5.58 10.31
N ILE A 135 -8.38 6.25 9.33
CA ILE A 135 -7.30 7.23 9.58
C ILE A 135 -7.81 8.55 10.19
N SER A 136 -9.10 8.85 10.11
CA SER A 136 -9.68 9.99 10.81
C SER A 136 -9.72 9.82 12.33
N LEU A 137 -9.72 8.58 12.82
CA LEU A 137 -9.92 8.27 14.24
C LEU A 137 -8.62 8.12 15.04
N ASN A 138 -7.47 8.07 14.38
CA ASN A 138 -6.16 7.95 15.02
C ASN A 138 -5.25 9.17 14.79
N GLY A 139 -5.80 10.28 14.29
CA GLY A 139 -5.09 11.55 14.08
C GLY A 139 -4.29 11.65 12.78
N VAL A 140 -4.09 10.54 12.06
CA VAL A 140 -3.32 10.52 10.79
C VAL A 140 -3.93 11.47 9.77
N LEU A 141 -5.25 11.42 9.54
CA LEU A 141 -5.89 12.33 8.58
C LEU A 141 -5.76 13.80 9.01
N HIS A 142 -5.87 14.09 10.30
CA HIS A 142 -5.80 15.47 10.81
C HIS A 142 -4.47 16.15 10.48
N ALA A 143 -3.38 15.38 10.45
CA ALA A 143 -2.03 15.87 10.18
C ALA A 143 -1.75 16.13 8.68
N ILE A 144 -2.64 15.73 7.76
CA ILE A 144 -2.36 15.76 6.32
C ILE A 144 -3.12 16.92 5.64
N GLY A 145 -2.37 17.81 5.01
CA GLY A 145 -2.89 18.93 4.21
C GLY A 145 -2.19 20.25 4.53
N ARG A 146 -2.62 21.32 3.84
CA ARG A 146 -2.06 22.65 4.01
C ARG A 146 -2.53 23.30 5.32
N HIS A 147 -1.69 24.18 5.85
CA HIS A 147 -2.04 25.04 6.97
C HIS A 147 -3.25 25.92 6.61
N GLY A 148 -4.18 26.10 7.55
CA GLY A 148 -5.40 26.90 7.34
C GLY A 148 -6.50 26.26 6.48
N GLU A 149 -6.23 25.13 5.82
CA GLU A 149 -7.21 24.39 5.01
C GLU A 149 -7.75 23.16 5.75
N ARG A 150 -8.83 22.54 5.26
CA ARG A 150 -9.33 21.27 5.82
C ARG A 150 -8.35 20.11 5.55
N PRO A 151 -8.36 19.03 6.35
CA PRO A 151 -7.62 17.81 6.03
C PRO A 151 -7.90 17.26 4.62
N VAL A 152 -6.88 16.70 3.97
CA VAL A 152 -6.99 16.06 2.65
C VAL A 152 -6.64 14.57 2.75
N PRO A 153 -7.48 13.66 2.23
CA PRO A 153 -7.16 12.23 2.27
C PRO A 153 -5.95 11.92 1.37
N PRO A 154 -4.94 11.18 1.86
CA PRO A 154 -3.78 10.75 1.06
C PRO A 154 -4.16 9.55 0.16
N LEU A 155 -5.16 9.75 -0.71
CA LEU A 155 -5.86 8.67 -1.40
C LEU A 155 -6.37 7.64 -0.36
N ASN A 156 -6.14 6.35 -0.59
CA ASN A 156 -6.30 5.27 0.39
C ASN A 156 -4.96 4.58 0.71
N LEU A 157 -3.84 5.32 0.61
CA LEU A 157 -2.50 4.77 0.79
C LEU A 157 -2.20 4.44 2.27
N ALA A 158 -2.75 5.21 3.21
CA ALA A 158 -2.41 5.10 4.62
C ALA A 158 -3.21 4.03 5.37
N GLY A 159 -4.50 3.89 5.11
CA GLY A 159 -5.37 2.92 5.79
C GLY A 159 -5.41 1.57 5.07
N ASP A 160 -5.96 1.51 3.86
CA ASP A 160 -6.13 0.26 3.11
C ASP A 160 -4.77 -0.40 2.84
N PHE A 161 -3.78 0.37 2.35
CA PHE A 161 -2.52 -0.21 1.91
C PHE A 161 -1.46 -0.27 3.02
N GLY A 162 -0.80 0.85 3.31
CA GLY A 162 0.33 0.92 4.23
C GLY A 162 -0.01 0.46 5.66
N GLY A 163 -1.16 0.87 6.17
CA GLY A 163 -1.65 0.49 7.51
C GLY A 163 -2.55 -0.74 7.54
N GLY A 164 -2.89 -1.33 6.39
CA GLY A 164 -3.84 -2.43 6.28
C GLY A 164 -3.17 -3.66 5.71
N SER A 165 -3.24 -3.80 4.39
CA SER A 165 -2.69 -4.95 3.66
C SER A 165 -1.21 -5.26 3.98
N MET A 166 -0.37 -4.24 4.18
CA MET A 166 1.03 -4.44 4.54
C MET A 166 1.18 -5.05 5.94
N PHE A 167 0.33 -4.67 6.90
CA PHE A 167 0.31 -5.29 8.23
C PHE A 167 -0.31 -6.68 8.21
N LEU A 168 -1.30 -6.94 7.34
CA LEU A 168 -1.79 -8.30 7.11
C LEU A 168 -0.69 -9.22 6.57
N LEU A 169 0.10 -8.75 5.59
CA LEU A 169 1.24 -9.47 5.04
C LEU A 169 2.28 -9.79 6.12
N VAL A 170 2.68 -8.79 6.92
CA VAL A 170 3.62 -8.98 8.04
C VAL A 170 3.08 -9.99 9.04
N GLY A 171 1.81 -9.86 9.45
CA GLY A 171 1.17 -10.76 10.41
C GLY A 171 1.10 -12.20 9.91
N VAL A 172 0.73 -12.41 8.64
CA VAL A 172 0.68 -13.74 8.03
C VAL A 172 2.07 -14.36 7.91
N LEU A 173 3.07 -13.63 7.40
CA LEU A 173 4.43 -14.14 7.26
C LEU A 173 5.07 -14.46 8.63
N ALA A 174 4.80 -13.63 9.65
CA ALA A 174 5.23 -13.91 11.02
C ALA A 174 4.55 -15.16 11.60
N ALA A 175 3.25 -15.34 11.36
CA ALA A 175 2.52 -16.54 11.78
C ALA A 175 3.01 -17.81 11.06
N LEU A 176 3.34 -17.72 9.77
CA LEU A 176 3.94 -18.82 9.01
C LEU A 176 5.33 -19.19 9.56
N TRP A 177 6.15 -18.19 9.91
CA TRP A 177 7.44 -18.43 10.56
C TRP A 177 7.31 -19.07 11.95
N GLU A 178 6.32 -18.63 12.74
CA GLU A 178 6.01 -19.21 14.05
C GLU A 178 5.59 -20.69 13.91
N ARG A 179 4.73 -20.96 12.93
CA ARG A 179 4.19 -22.29 12.62
C ARG A 179 5.27 -23.34 12.34
N GLU A 180 6.43 -22.95 11.81
CA GLU A 180 7.56 -23.87 11.60
C GLU A 180 8.08 -24.49 12.92
N ARG A 181 7.81 -23.84 14.06
CA ARG A 181 8.23 -24.29 15.40
C ARG A 181 7.08 -24.92 16.16
N SER A 182 5.92 -24.26 16.17
CA SER A 182 4.74 -24.74 16.91
C SER A 182 4.01 -25.88 16.20
N GLY A 183 4.15 -25.95 14.87
CA GLY A 183 3.37 -26.81 14.01
C GLY A 183 1.91 -26.39 13.89
N LYS A 184 1.52 -25.19 14.37
CA LYS A 184 0.13 -24.71 14.45
C LYS A 184 -0.05 -23.37 13.74
N GLY A 185 -1.23 -23.16 13.18
CA GLY A 185 -1.66 -21.87 12.69
C GLY A 185 -2.25 -21.01 13.80
N GLN A 186 -2.72 -19.82 13.44
CA GLN A 186 -3.39 -18.89 14.36
C GLN A 186 -4.23 -17.87 13.57
N VAL A 187 -5.05 -17.11 14.29
CA VAL A 187 -5.78 -15.97 13.72
C VAL A 187 -4.88 -14.73 13.73
N VAL A 188 -4.79 -14.06 12.59
CA VAL A 188 -4.20 -12.72 12.45
C VAL A 188 -5.35 -11.73 12.31
N ASP A 189 -5.56 -10.87 13.30
CA ASP A 189 -6.48 -9.74 13.22
C ASP A 189 -5.70 -8.49 12.80
N ALA A 190 -5.87 -8.06 11.55
CA ALA A 190 -5.26 -6.85 11.03
C ALA A 190 -6.31 -5.75 10.90
N ALA A 191 -6.27 -4.79 11.82
CA ALA A 191 -7.11 -3.60 11.79
C ALA A 191 -6.37 -2.41 11.16
N MET A 192 -6.98 -1.74 10.18
CA MET A 192 -6.38 -0.57 9.53
C MET A 192 -6.13 0.58 10.51
N VAL A 193 -6.99 0.77 11.50
CA VAL A 193 -6.81 1.80 12.54
C VAL A 193 -5.53 1.55 13.36
N ASP A 194 -5.18 0.29 13.62
CA ASP A 194 -3.98 -0.07 14.38
C ASP A 194 -2.73 0.04 13.50
N GLY A 195 -2.75 -0.60 12.32
CA GLY A 195 -1.58 -0.59 11.44
C GLY A 195 -1.23 0.80 10.94
N SER A 196 -2.20 1.67 10.64
CA SER A 196 -1.92 3.08 10.30
C SER A 196 -1.43 3.91 11.50
N SER A 197 -1.78 3.52 12.74
CA SER A 197 -1.20 4.12 13.94
C SER A 197 0.27 3.72 14.11
N VAL A 198 0.60 2.44 13.87
CA VAL A 198 2.00 1.97 13.89
C VAL A 198 2.79 2.59 12.74
N LEU A 199 2.19 2.72 11.55
CA LEU A 199 2.82 3.38 10.39
C LEU A 199 3.20 4.85 10.69
N SER A 200 2.42 5.53 11.53
CA SER A 200 2.66 6.91 11.96
C SER A 200 3.50 7.03 13.26
N MET A 201 4.15 5.95 13.70
CA MET A 201 4.91 5.91 14.96
C MET A 201 5.99 7.00 15.08
N MET A 202 6.61 7.41 13.96
CA MET A 202 7.59 8.51 13.97
C MET A 202 6.97 9.82 14.46
N MET A 203 5.75 10.15 14.02
CA MET A 203 5.05 11.36 14.48
C MET A 203 4.65 11.24 15.95
N TRP A 204 4.20 10.06 16.40
CA TRP A 204 3.97 9.81 17.83
C TRP A 204 5.23 10.04 18.67
N SER A 205 6.39 9.61 18.18
CA SER A 205 7.68 9.85 18.83
C SER A 205 8.06 11.33 18.82
N PHE A 206 7.95 12.02 17.69
CA PHE A 206 8.26 13.44 17.58
C PHE A 206 7.36 14.30 18.47
N ARG A 207 6.07 13.95 18.58
CA ARG A 207 5.14 14.58 19.55
C ARG A 207 5.64 14.40 20.98
N GLY A 208 6.05 13.18 21.35
CA GLY A 208 6.63 12.89 22.66
C GLY A 208 7.93 13.66 22.96
N MET A 209 8.70 13.99 21.93
CA MET A 209 9.92 14.81 22.03
C MET A 209 9.68 16.32 21.93
N GLY A 210 8.44 16.77 21.71
CA GLY A 210 8.11 18.17 21.46
C GLY A 210 8.59 18.69 20.09
N MET A 211 8.92 17.79 19.16
CA MET A 211 9.37 18.09 17.79
C MET A 211 8.23 18.06 16.75
N TRP A 212 6.99 17.88 17.21
CA TRP A 212 5.80 17.84 16.36
C TRP A 212 4.62 18.54 17.05
N SER A 213 3.94 19.40 16.29
CA SER A 213 2.72 20.10 16.67
C SER A 213 1.50 19.40 16.10
N ASP A 214 0.39 19.43 16.84
CA ASP A 214 -0.91 18.95 16.35
C ASP A 214 -1.55 19.91 15.33
N GLU A 215 -1.00 21.13 15.21
CA GLU A 215 -1.35 22.04 14.14
C GLU A 215 -0.81 21.50 12.80
N ARG A 216 -1.67 21.48 11.78
CA ARG A 216 -1.36 20.94 10.46
C ARG A 216 -0.60 21.95 9.61
N GLY A 217 0.38 21.47 8.86
CA GLY A 217 1.11 22.25 7.86
C GLY A 217 2.13 23.22 8.46
N VAL A 218 2.59 22.97 9.68
CA VAL A 218 3.58 23.81 10.39
C VAL A 218 4.82 23.03 10.84
N ASN A 219 4.87 21.73 10.57
CA ASN A 219 5.94 20.82 10.97
C ASN A 219 6.97 20.65 9.85
N MET A 220 8.08 19.99 10.18
CA MET A 220 9.17 19.73 9.23
C MET A 220 8.73 18.86 8.04
N LEU A 221 7.82 17.90 8.24
CA LEU A 221 7.50 16.87 7.24
C LEU A 221 6.05 16.93 6.73
N ASP A 222 5.32 18.01 6.99
CA ASP A 222 3.90 18.15 6.64
C ASP A 222 3.59 19.40 5.79
N THR A 223 4.59 19.90 5.06
CA THR A 223 4.61 21.14 4.27
C THR A 223 4.96 22.43 5.01
N GLY A 224 5.16 22.40 6.33
CA GLY A 224 5.56 23.59 7.09
C GLY A 224 6.95 24.13 6.73
N ALA A 225 7.95 23.24 6.62
CA ALA A 225 9.33 23.61 6.29
C ALA A 225 9.52 23.97 4.80
N PRO A 226 10.13 25.12 4.45
CA PRO A 226 10.39 25.50 3.06
C PRO A 226 11.32 24.53 2.30
N TYR A 227 12.17 23.79 3.00
CA TYR A 227 13.11 22.82 2.44
C TYR A 227 12.55 21.38 2.38
N TYR A 228 11.27 21.19 2.72
CA TYR A 228 10.55 19.92 2.59
C TYR A 228 9.12 20.17 2.09
N ASP A 229 8.97 20.51 0.80
CA ASP A 229 7.69 20.84 0.17
C ASP A 229 7.79 20.76 -1.36
N THR A 230 6.66 20.98 -2.04
CA THR A 230 6.58 21.18 -3.48
C THR A 230 6.54 22.65 -3.85
N TYR A 231 7.16 23.01 -4.98
CA TYR A 231 7.15 24.37 -5.53
C TYR A 231 6.67 24.37 -6.98
N GLU A 232 5.82 25.33 -7.32
CA GLU A 232 5.33 25.55 -8.69
C GLU A 232 6.42 26.22 -9.55
N CYS A 233 6.62 25.69 -10.75
CA CYS A 233 7.58 26.15 -11.76
C CYS A 233 6.89 27.06 -12.78
N SER A 234 7.65 27.68 -13.71
CA SER A 234 7.08 28.64 -14.67
C SER A 234 6.03 28.06 -15.63
N ASP A 235 6.01 26.73 -15.80
CA ASP A 235 5.08 25.99 -16.64
C ASP A 235 3.85 25.45 -15.89
N GLY A 236 3.67 25.83 -14.62
CA GLY A 236 2.58 25.36 -13.75
C GLY A 236 2.74 23.91 -13.28
N ARG A 237 3.86 23.25 -13.60
CA ARG A 237 4.26 21.96 -13.03
C ARG A 237 5.03 22.18 -11.74
N HIS A 238 5.40 21.09 -11.06
CA HIS A 238 5.99 21.16 -9.73
C HIS A 238 7.30 20.38 -9.63
N ILE A 239 8.22 20.87 -8.80
CA ILE A 239 9.33 20.09 -8.24
C ILE A 239 9.06 19.81 -6.76
N ALA A 240 9.60 18.71 -6.26
CA ALA A 240 9.66 18.40 -4.83
C ALA A 240 11.07 18.72 -4.31
N VAL A 241 11.14 19.43 -3.19
CA VAL A 241 12.36 19.77 -2.45
C VAL A 241 12.33 19.02 -1.12
N GLY A 242 13.40 18.30 -0.81
CA GLY A 242 13.55 17.52 0.43
C GLY A 242 14.93 17.64 1.06
N CYS A 243 15.57 18.81 0.99
CA CYS A 243 16.94 19.05 1.42
C CYS A 243 17.03 19.37 2.94
N ILE A 244 16.79 18.35 3.77
CA ILE A 244 16.77 18.49 5.23
C ILE A 244 18.17 18.77 5.78
N GLU A 245 19.17 18.00 5.36
CA GLU A 245 20.53 18.13 5.87
C GLU A 245 21.24 19.38 5.31
N PRO A 246 22.03 20.10 6.12
CA PRO A 246 22.62 21.39 5.72
C PRO A 246 23.45 21.36 4.43
N GLN A 247 24.18 20.26 4.17
CA GLN A 247 24.98 20.13 2.96
C GLN A 247 24.11 19.96 1.69
N PHE A 248 22.97 19.28 1.80
CA PHE A 248 22.02 19.14 0.69
C PHE A 248 21.29 20.46 0.44
N TYR A 249 20.95 21.17 1.51
CA TYR A 249 20.38 22.52 1.44
C TYR A 249 21.35 23.52 0.76
N ALA A 250 22.66 23.43 1.03
CA ALA A 250 23.66 24.26 0.37
C ALA A 250 23.72 23.99 -1.15
N GLU A 251 23.72 22.73 -1.58
CA GLU A 251 23.67 22.38 -3.02
C GLU A 251 22.36 22.87 -3.66
N PHE A 252 21.24 22.79 -2.94
CA PHE A 252 19.98 23.38 -3.39
C PHE A 252 20.10 24.89 -3.63
N LEU A 253 20.58 25.66 -2.64
CA LEU A 253 20.75 27.12 -2.78
C LEU A 253 21.64 27.48 -3.96
N LYS A 254 22.74 26.75 -4.15
CA LYS A 254 23.62 26.92 -5.30
C LYS A 254 22.91 26.66 -6.62
N GLY A 255 22.14 25.56 -6.71
CA GLY A 255 21.39 25.22 -7.92
C GLY A 255 20.31 26.23 -8.30
N VAL A 256 19.61 26.81 -7.32
CA VAL A 256 18.62 27.88 -7.58
C VAL A 256 19.22 29.29 -7.65
N GLY A 257 20.56 29.43 -7.56
CA GLY A 257 21.25 30.72 -7.66
C GLY A 257 21.06 31.64 -6.44
N LEU A 258 20.79 31.07 -5.27
CA LEU A 258 20.64 31.77 -3.99
C LEU A 258 21.85 31.60 -3.05
N GLU A 259 22.92 30.95 -3.52
CA GLU A 259 24.18 30.87 -2.75
C GLU A 259 24.72 32.28 -2.46
N GLY A 260 25.02 32.55 -1.18
CA GLY A 260 25.52 33.85 -0.72
C GLY A 260 24.47 34.97 -0.67
N ALA A 261 23.20 34.68 -0.97
CA ALA A 261 22.11 35.62 -0.73
C ALA A 261 21.90 35.87 0.77
N ASP A 262 21.43 37.07 1.12
CA ASP A 262 21.03 37.40 2.48
C ASP A 262 19.68 36.72 2.80
N LEU A 263 19.75 35.47 3.26
CA LEU A 263 18.60 34.63 3.61
C LEU A 263 18.60 34.30 5.11
N PRO A 264 17.42 34.08 5.70
CA PRO A 264 17.31 33.50 7.04
C PRO A 264 18.03 32.14 7.15
N GLY A 265 18.39 31.75 8.37
CA GLY A 265 18.90 30.41 8.62
C GLY A 265 17.85 29.33 8.30
N GLN A 266 18.28 28.20 7.75
CA GLN A 266 17.39 27.10 7.32
C GLN A 266 16.34 26.72 8.38
N ASN A 267 16.74 26.62 9.65
CA ASN A 267 15.87 26.22 10.76
C ASN A 267 15.31 27.41 11.57
N ASP A 268 15.41 28.64 11.06
CA ASP A 268 14.75 29.81 11.66
C ASP A 268 13.25 29.82 11.31
N MET A 269 12.48 29.06 12.09
CA MET A 269 11.04 28.86 11.86
C MET A 269 10.25 30.18 11.81
N GLY A 270 10.69 31.21 12.54
CA GLY A 270 10.03 32.52 12.56
C GLY A 270 10.15 33.27 11.23
N ARG A 271 11.15 32.92 10.41
CA ARG A 271 11.42 33.53 9.09
C ARG A 271 11.27 32.54 7.93
N TRP A 272 10.69 31.37 8.16
CA TRP A 272 10.32 30.44 7.08
C TRP A 272 9.44 31.04 5.98
N PRO A 273 8.48 31.95 6.26
CA PRO A 273 7.75 32.63 5.19
C PRO A 273 8.65 33.37 4.19
N GLU A 274 9.72 34.01 4.68
CA GLU A 274 10.70 34.73 3.85
C GLU A 274 11.53 33.76 3.00
N LEU A 275 12.02 32.65 3.60
CA LEU A 275 12.71 31.61 2.84
C LEU A 275 11.84 31.02 1.74
N ARG A 276 10.58 30.72 2.05
CA ARG A 276 9.62 30.17 1.09
C ARG A 276 9.33 31.12 -0.05
N GLU A 277 9.24 32.42 0.20
CA GLU A 277 9.08 33.43 -0.84
C GLU A 277 10.30 33.47 -1.76
N ALA A 278 11.52 33.46 -1.20
CA ALA A 278 12.75 33.43 -1.98
C ALA A 278 12.85 32.17 -2.87
N PHE A 279 12.52 30.99 -2.32
CA PHE A 279 12.55 29.73 -3.06
C PHE A 279 11.49 29.72 -4.16
N SER A 280 10.25 30.09 -3.83
CA SER A 280 9.15 30.20 -4.81
C SER A 280 9.53 31.11 -5.96
N LYS A 281 10.11 32.29 -5.68
CA LYS A 281 10.52 33.24 -6.70
C LYS A 281 11.64 32.70 -7.60
N ALA A 282 12.65 32.06 -7.01
CA ALA A 282 13.76 31.50 -7.76
C ALA A 282 13.27 30.34 -8.66
N ILE A 283 12.49 29.42 -8.11
CA ILE A 283 11.99 28.23 -8.81
C ILE A 283 11.00 28.60 -9.92
N ALA A 284 10.14 29.61 -9.71
CA ALA A 284 9.19 30.08 -10.73
C ALA A 284 9.85 30.74 -11.96
N ALA A 285 11.17 30.95 -11.97
CA ALA A 285 11.88 31.53 -13.10
C ALA A 285 12.05 30.56 -14.29
N HIS A 286 11.96 29.25 -14.05
CA HIS A 286 12.16 28.21 -15.05
C HIS A 286 11.13 27.08 -14.91
N ASP A 287 10.98 26.28 -15.96
CA ASP A 287 10.07 25.14 -15.98
C ASP A 287 10.60 23.95 -15.15
N ARG A 288 9.73 22.98 -14.87
CA ARG A 288 10.10 21.80 -14.07
C ARG A 288 11.29 21.03 -14.64
N ASP A 289 11.34 20.85 -15.95
CA ASP A 289 12.33 19.98 -16.60
C ASP A 289 13.71 20.65 -16.67
N HIS A 290 13.76 21.99 -16.72
CA HIS A 290 14.97 22.76 -16.46
C HIS A 290 15.56 22.42 -15.08
N TRP A 291 14.75 22.49 -14.03
CA TRP A 291 15.20 22.17 -12.67
C TRP A 291 15.62 20.71 -12.53
N ALA A 292 14.88 19.78 -13.13
CA ALA A 292 15.28 18.37 -13.18
C ALA A 292 16.68 18.22 -13.80
N GLY A 293 16.98 18.98 -14.86
CA GLY A 293 18.31 19.02 -15.48
C GLY A 293 19.40 19.66 -14.59
N VAL A 294 19.09 20.76 -13.91
CA VAL A 294 20.02 21.44 -12.98
C VAL A 294 20.43 20.54 -11.82
N PHE A 295 19.48 19.80 -11.27
CA PHE A 295 19.71 18.98 -10.07
C PHE A 295 20.06 17.51 -10.37
N ALA A 296 20.04 17.09 -11.64
CA ALA A 296 20.42 15.75 -12.03
C ALA A 296 21.85 15.41 -11.57
N GLY A 297 21.98 14.35 -10.77
CA GLY A 297 23.28 13.88 -10.26
C GLY A 297 23.85 14.71 -9.09
N THR A 298 23.07 15.64 -8.53
CA THR A 298 23.44 16.40 -7.31
C THR A 298 22.79 15.80 -6.06
N ASP A 299 23.33 16.14 -4.90
CA ASP A 299 22.75 15.78 -3.59
C ASP A 299 21.74 16.83 -3.09
N ALA A 300 21.22 17.71 -3.96
CA ALA A 300 20.33 18.81 -3.56
C ALA A 300 18.92 18.36 -3.13
N CYS A 301 18.59 17.06 -3.25
CA CYS A 301 17.28 16.50 -2.93
C CYS A 301 16.11 17.21 -3.66
N VAL A 302 16.32 17.57 -4.92
CA VAL A 302 15.27 18.14 -5.79
C VAL A 302 14.92 17.16 -6.89
N THR A 303 13.62 16.90 -7.07
CA THR A 303 13.12 15.95 -8.08
C THR A 303 11.87 16.49 -8.78
N PRO A 304 11.62 16.13 -10.05
CA PRO A 304 10.37 16.50 -10.73
C PRO A 304 9.17 15.76 -10.10
N VAL A 305 8.06 16.46 -9.89
CA VAL A 305 6.78 15.82 -9.56
C VAL A 305 6.15 15.33 -10.87
N LEU A 306 6.20 14.02 -11.07
CA LEU A 306 5.68 13.35 -12.26
C LEU A 306 4.23 12.91 -12.06
N SER A 307 3.41 13.06 -13.10
CA SER A 307 2.12 12.39 -13.19
C SER A 307 2.28 10.90 -13.51
N PHE A 308 1.22 10.09 -13.32
CA PHE A 308 1.24 8.66 -13.68
C PHE A 308 1.60 8.39 -15.14
N ALA A 309 1.31 9.33 -16.06
CA ALA A 309 1.63 9.17 -17.48
C ALA A 309 3.12 9.43 -17.79
N GLU A 310 3.82 10.19 -16.94
CA GLU A 310 5.21 10.58 -17.16
C GLU A 310 6.21 9.57 -16.59
N VAL A 311 5.78 8.73 -15.64
CA VAL A 311 6.70 7.80 -14.93
C VAL A 311 7.38 6.77 -15.84
N GLU A 312 6.76 6.42 -16.98
CA GLU A 312 7.32 5.49 -17.97
C GLU A 312 8.52 6.10 -18.70
N SER A 313 8.61 7.43 -18.78
CA SER A 313 9.72 8.13 -19.44
C SER A 313 10.90 8.45 -18.52
N GLU A 314 10.77 8.23 -17.21
CA GLU A 314 11.81 8.54 -16.23
C GLU A 314 12.95 7.49 -16.29
N PRO A 315 14.20 7.89 -16.61
CA PRO A 315 15.33 6.97 -16.74
C PRO A 315 15.53 6.05 -15.53
N HIS A 316 15.38 6.57 -14.30
CA HIS A 316 15.55 5.73 -13.12
C HIS A 316 14.49 4.63 -13.00
N ASN A 317 13.26 4.87 -13.45
CA ASN A 317 12.19 3.88 -13.43
C ASN A 317 12.37 2.83 -14.53
N THR A 318 12.77 3.25 -15.72
CA THR A 318 12.97 2.38 -16.88
C THR A 318 14.19 1.47 -16.70
N GLU A 319 15.35 2.02 -16.34
CA GLU A 319 16.58 1.24 -16.12
C GLU A 319 16.44 0.22 -14.98
N ARG A 320 15.51 0.48 -14.06
CA ARG A 320 15.23 -0.44 -12.96
C ARG A 320 14.13 -1.43 -13.27
N ASP A 321 13.38 -1.34 -14.36
CA ASP A 321 12.16 -2.14 -14.57
C ASP A 321 11.18 -2.00 -13.39
N THR A 322 10.99 -0.78 -12.86
CA THR A 322 10.03 -0.53 -11.77
C THR A 322 8.60 -0.88 -12.20
N PHE A 323 8.31 -0.73 -13.48
CA PHE A 323 7.02 -1.00 -14.09
C PHE A 323 7.18 -1.97 -15.26
N TYR A 324 6.09 -2.65 -15.63
CA TYR A 324 5.99 -3.42 -16.87
C TYR A 324 4.71 -3.04 -17.61
N SER A 325 4.75 -3.19 -18.94
CA SER A 325 3.63 -2.83 -19.82
C SER A 325 2.88 -4.09 -20.25
N GLU A 326 1.55 -4.06 -20.15
CA GLU A 326 0.66 -5.17 -20.50
C GLU A 326 -0.62 -4.57 -21.07
N ASN A 327 -1.06 -5.03 -22.25
CA ASN A 327 -2.22 -4.48 -22.97
C ASN A 327 -2.21 -2.94 -23.13
N GLY A 328 -1.03 -2.35 -23.35
CA GLY A 328 -0.87 -0.90 -23.54
C GLY A 328 -1.05 -0.06 -22.26
N SER A 329 -1.08 -0.71 -21.09
CA SER A 329 -1.14 -0.05 -19.78
C SER A 329 0.09 -0.41 -18.95
N LEU A 330 0.47 0.49 -18.06
CA LEU A 330 1.64 0.35 -17.19
C LEU A 330 1.24 -0.14 -15.80
N TYR A 331 1.94 -1.13 -15.27
CA TYR A 331 1.69 -1.70 -13.93
C TYR A 331 3.00 -1.83 -13.13
N PRO A 332 2.98 -1.67 -11.80
CA PRO A 332 4.17 -1.83 -10.98
C PRO A 332 4.63 -3.30 -10.95
N ALA A 333 5.92 -3.55 -11.14
CA ALA A 333 6.51 -4.88 -10.99
C ALA A 333 6.47 -5.36 -9.52
N PRO A 334 6.58 -6.68 -9.27
CA PRO A 334 6.69 -7.22 -7.91
C PRO A 334 7.78 -6.56 -7.07
N ALA A 335 7.49 -6.32 -5.79
CA ALA A 335 8.42 -5.74 -4.82
C ALA A 335 8.34 -6.45 -3.45
N PRO A 336 9.43 -6.49 -2.66
CA PRO A 336 10.78 -6.02 -2.98
C PRO A 336 11.50 -6.95 -3.97
N ARG A 337 12.77 -6.66 -4.31
CA ARG A 337 13.60 -7.49 -5.20
C ARG A 337 14.37 -8.55 -4.42
N PHE A 338 14.55 -9.71 -5.03
CA PHE A 338 15.28 -10.85 -4.47
C PHE A 338 16.41 -11.24 -5.41
N SER A 339 17.62 -11.48 -4.89
CA SER A 339 18.80 -11.79 -5.72
C SER A 339 18.84 -13.21 -6.28
N ARG A 340 18.14 -14.17 -5.65
CA ARG A 340 18.14 -15.60 -6.02
C ARG A 340 16.76 -16.10 -6.47
N SER A 341 15.75 -15.95 -5.62
CA SER A 341 14.36 -16.37 -5.88
C SER A 341 13.57 -15.23 -6.52
N VAL A 342 13.99 -14.83 -7.72
CA VAL A 342 13.37 -13.71 -8.45
C VAL A 342 11.93 -14.08 -8.84
N PRO A 343 10.92 -13.28 -8.48
CA PRO A 343 9.55 -13.44 -8.98
C PRO A 343 9.48 -13.56 -10.51
N SER A 344 8.55 -14.37 -11.00
CA SER A 344 8.24 -14.40 -12.44
C SER A 344 7.42 -13.16 -12.85
N ALA A 345 7.37 -12.88 -14.15
CA ALA A 345 6.49 -11.84 -14.68
C ALA A 345 5.04 -12.08 -14.22
N PRO A 346 4.30 -11.06 -13.76
CA PRO A 346 2.93 -11.24 -13.31
C PRO A 346 2.02 -11.78 -14.40
N LYS A 347 1.13 -12.71 -14.03
CA LYS A 347 0.07 -13.20 -14.91
C LYS A 347 -1.15 -12.30 -14.79
N ALA A 348 -1.69 -11.86 -15.92
CA ALA A 348 -2.90 -11.05 -15.97
C ALA A 348 -4.09 -11.74 -15.23
N PRO A 349 -5.05 -10.96 -14.71
CA PRO A 349 -6.25 -11.50 -14.09
C PRO A 349 -7.00 -12.47 -15.03
N GLY A 350 -7.44 -13.61 -14.47
CA GLY A 350 -8.24 -14.60 -15.19
C GLY A 350 -9.73 -14.28 -15.23
N VAL A 351 -10.50 -15.13 -15.92
CA VAL A 351 -11.97 -15.06 -15.91
C VAL A 351 -12.50 -15.67 -14.59
N PRO A 352 -13.44 -15.01 -13.87
CA PRO A 352 -13.98 -15.56 -12.63
C PRO A 352 -14.52 -16.99 -12.78
N GLY A 353 -14.10 -17.87 -11.88
CA GLY A 353 -14.49 -19.28 -11.86
C GLY A 353 -13.86 -20.18 -12.92
N ALA A 354 -13.03 -19.65 -13.83
CA ALA A 354 -12.45 -20.42 -14.94
C ALA A 354 -11.51 -21.54 -14.49
N ASP A 355 -10.96 -21.45 -13.28
CA ASP A 355 -9.99 -22.41 -12.75
C ASP A 355 -10.63 -23.43 -11.78
N THR A 356 -11.97 -23.43 -11.63
CA THR A 356 -12.67 -24.24 -10.61
C THR A 356 -12.30 -25.72 -10.67
N GLU A 357 -12.43 -26.35 -11.84
CA GLU A 357 -12.15 -27.79 -12.00
C GLU A 357 -10.66 -28.10 -11.78
N ALA A 358 -9.77 -27.27 -12.33
CA ALA A 358 -8.33 -27.47 -12.23
C ALA A 358 -7.82 -27.34 -10.78
N VAL A 359 -8.27 -26.30 -10.06
CA VAL A 359 -7.92 -26.10 -8.66
C VAL A 359 -8.41 -27.26 -7.81
N LEU A 360 -9.64 -27.73 -8.03
CA LEU A 360 -10.18 -28.86 -7.28
C LEU A 360 -9.36 -30.13 -7.53
N GLN A 361 -9.01 -30.46 -8.78
CA GLN A 361 -8.18 -31.63 -9.10
C GLN A 361 -6.77 -31.58 -8.48
N GLU A 362 -6.19 -30.39 -8.34
CA GLU A 362 -4.82 -30.23 -7.83
C GLU A 362 -4.73 -30.18 -6.30
N TRP A 363 -5.75 -29.62 -5.65
CA TRP A 363 -5.72 -29.39 -4.20
C TRP A 363 -6.50 -30.46 -3.42
N VAL A 364 -7.61 -30.99 -3.97
CA VAL A 364 -8.59 -31.85 -3.28
C VAL A 364 -8.69 -33.20 -3.94
#